data_AF-A0A803SLD2-F1
#
_entry.id   AF-A0A803SLD2-F1
#
_cell.length_a   1.000
_cell.length_b   1.000
_cell.length_c   1.000
_cell.angle_alpha   90.00
_cell.angle_beta   90.00
_cell.angle_gamma   90.00
#
_symmetry.space_group_name_H-M   'P 1'
#
loop_
_entity.id
_entity.type
_entity.pdbx_description
1 polymer ?
#
loop_
_entity_poly.entity_id
_entity_poly.type
_entity_poly.pdbx_seq_one_letter_code
_entity_poly.pdbx_strand_id
1 'polypeptide(L)'
;PISPPVSQAPEGPFEPLITKNSLRTRPATVMAPLREVVGARGDPVLIHVPFSTTDLITWKKTTAPLSQDPSEMTELFRTIFLTHRPSWADVMTLLGSLLTQEEKRRLLAAAQAEIMKADVDDGRDAEIIFPTKEDPSWDYNTNAGMMSLKAFHRAILAGLPLVYPPLSAERVLLPLQHTCAASQEAQLR
;
A
#
# COMPACT_ATOMS: atom_id res chain seq x y z
N PRO A 1 15.63 51.48 59.78
CA PRO A 1 15.80 50.48 58.69
C PRO A 1 14.46 49.85 58.35
N ILE A 2 14.04 50.03 57.10
CA ILE A 2 12.69 49.78 56.59
C ILE A 2 12.44 48.28 56.43
N SER A 3 11.33 47.78 56.99
CA SER A 3 10.82 46.42 56.74
C SER A 3 10.20 46.32 55.34
N PRO A 4 10.42 45.24 54.58
CA PRO A 4 9.58 44.92 53.41
C PRO A 4 8.31 44.14 53.81
N PRO A 5 7.26 44.16 52.96
CA PRO A 5 5.90 43.81 53.37
C PRO A 5 5.57 42.32 53.26
N VAL A 6 4.57 41.92 54.04
CA VAL A 6 3.84 40.65 53.97
C VAL A 6 3.22 40.48 52.57
N SER A 7 3.39 39.29 51.99
CA SER A 7 2.50 38.80 50.92
C SER A 7 1.91 37.48 51.40
N GLN A 8 0.62 37.51 51.75
CA GLN A 8 -0.18 36.33 52.07
C GLN A 8 -0.34 35.48 50.80
N ALA A 9 -0.01 34.20 50.88
CA ALA A 9 -0.49 33.19 49.94
C ALA A 9 -1.58 32.36 50.65
N PRO A 10 -2.80 32.23 50.10
CA PRO A 10 -3.82 31.37 50.66
C PRO A 10 -3.50 29.90 50.36
N GLU A 11 -3.58 29.08 51.42
CA GLU A 11 -3.73 27.63 51.37
C GLU A 11 -4.86 27.25 50.41
N GLY A 12 -4.53 26.57 49.31
CA GLY A 12 -5.46 26.01 48.35
C GLY A 12 -4.98 24.62 47.90
N PRO A 13 -5.89 23.71 47.50
CA PRO A 13 -5.57 22.30 47.31
C PRO A 13 -4.63 22.11 46.10
N PHE A 14 -3.65 21.24 46.27
CA PHE A 14 -2.78 20.77 45.19
C PHE A 14 -3.62 20.21 44.03
N GLU A 15 -3.64 20.91 42.89
CA GLU A 15 -4.01 20.32 41.60
C GLU A 15 -2.73 19.91 40.84
N PRO A 16 -2.60 18.64 40.42
CA PRO A 16 -1.46 18.23 39.63
C PRO A 16 -1.54 18.83 38.23
N LEU A 17 -0.49 19.56 37.84
CA LEU A 17 -0.21 19.97 36.47
C LEU A 17 -0.04 18.72 35.59
N ILE A 18 -1.14 18.18 35.09
CA ILE A 18 -1.10 17.22 33.98
C ILE A 18 -0.79 18.04 32.73
N THR A 19 0.49 18.02 32.35
CA THR A 19 0.99 18.39 31.03
C THR A 19 0.11 17.73 29.97
N LYS A 20 -0.75 18.52 29.31
CA LYS A 20 -1.50 18.09 28.14
C LYS A 20 -0.55 17.97 26.96
N ASN A 21 0.27 16.91 26.95
CA ASN A 21 0.78 16.38 25.70
C ASN A 21 -0.40 15.74 24.99
N SER A 22 -1.12 16.57 24.24
CA SER A 22 -2.07 16.13 23.22
C SER A 22 -1.26 15.46 22.10
N LEU A 23 -0.79 14.24 22.39
CA LEU A 23 -0.60 13.26 21.35
C LEU A 23 -1.98 13.09 20.75
N ARG A 24 -2.16 13.70 19.58
CA ARG A 24 -3.35 13.56 18.75
C ARG A 24 -3.34 12.12 18.25
N THR A 25 -3.68 11.18 19.14
CA THR A 25 -3.93 9.79 18.78
C THR A 25 -5.20 9.85 17.96
N ARG A 26 -5.04 9.84 16.63
CA ARG A 26 -6.14 9.47 15.74
C ARG A 26 -6.72 8.17 16.33
N PRO A 27 -8.04 8.05 16.53
CA PRO A 27 -8.59 6.72 16.77
C PRO A 27 -8.08 5.84 15.64
N ALA A 28 -7.52 4.68 15.97
CA ALA A 28 -7.11 3.71 14.96
C ALA A 28 -8.39 3.32 14.20
N THR A 29 -8.67 4.02 13.10
CA THR A 29 -9.76 3.68 12.20
C THR A 29 -9.40 2.31 11.64
N VAL A 30 -10.05 1.27 12.15
CA VAL A 30 -9.94 -0.06 11.57
C VAL A 30 -10.58 0.03 10.18
N MET A 31 -9.76 0.02 9.14
CA MET A 31 -10.21 0.12 7.74
C MET A 31 -10.49 -1.27 7.16
N ALA A 32 -11.54 -1.37 6.34
CA ALA A 32 -12.41 -2.51 6.15
C ALA A 32 -13.15 -2.56 4.79
N PRO A 33 -13.31 -3.71 4.12
CA PRO A 33 -13.96 -3.79 2.80
C PRO A 33 -15.40 -3.28 2.69
N LEU A 34 -15.77 -2.84 1.48
CA LEU A 34 -17.11 -2.34 1.16
C LEU A 34 -18.08 -3.51 0.89
N ARG A 35 -19.23 -3.51 1.58
CA ARG A 35 -20.33 -4.46 1.36
C ARG A 35 -21.61 -3.74 1.02
N GLU A 36 -22.34 -4.28 0.06
CA GLU A 36 -23.64 -3.75 -0.37
C GLU A 36 -24.75 -4.24 0.58
N VAL A 37 -25.56 -3.31 1.06
CA VAL A 37 -26.71 -3.57 1.93
C VAL A 37 -27.92 -2.76 1.48
N VAL A 38 -29.12 -3.18 1.90
CA VAL A 38 -30.34 -2.41 1.66
C VAL A 38 -30.43 -1.28 2.68
N GLY A 39 -30.39 -0.04 2.19
CA GLY A 39 -30.54 1.18 2.98
C GLY A 39 -31.96 1.37 3.50
N ALA A 40 -32.14 2.33 4.41
CA ALA A 40 -33.42 2.62 5.04
C ALA A 40 -34.55 3.00 4.07
N ARG A 41 -34.20 3.40 2.83
CA ARG A 41 -35.16 3.76 1.78
C ARG A 41 -35.29 2.68 0.70
N GLY A 42 -34.72 1.49 0.91
CA GLY A 42 -34.75 0.38 -0.04
C GLY A 42 -33.70 0.48 -1.16
N ASP A 43 -32.87 1.52 -1.15
CA ASP A 43 -31.75 1.74 -2.07
C ASP A 43 -30.51 0.93 -1.65
N PRO A 44 -29.72 0.39 -2.59
CA PRO A 44 -28.46 -0.25 -2.26
C PRO A 44 -27.46 0.80 -1.76
N VAL A 45 -26.91 0.58 -0.56
CA VAL A 45 -25.89 1.42 0.08
C VAL A 45 -24.66 0.57 0.38
N LEU A 46 -23.47 1.15 0.22
CA LEU A 46 -22.23 0.49 0.62
C LEU A 46 -21.90 0.81 2.08
N ILE A 47 -21.72 -0.22 2.89
CA ILE A 47 -21.20 -0.14 4.26
C ILE A 47 -19.80 -0.73 4.34
N HIS A 48 -19.07 -0.34 5.38
CA HIS A 48 -17.69 -0.69 5.62
C HIS A 48 -17.60 -1.83 6.66
N VAL A 49 -17.03 -2.98 6.32
CA VAL A 49 -16.97 -4.19 7.18
C VAL A 49 -15.56 -4.78 7.25
N PRO A 50 -14.87 -4.78 8.41
CA PRO A 50 -13.43 -5.05 8.47
C PRO A 50 -12.96 -6.41 8.00
N PHE A 51 -11.74 -6.44 7.45
CA PHE A 51 -11.00 -7.69 7.31
C PHE A 51 -10.80 -8.26 8.71
N SER A 52 -11.07 -9.54 8.88
CA SER A 52 -10.69 -10.19 10.13
C SER A 52 -9.17 -10.21 10.25
N THR A 53 -8.66 -9.98 11.45
CA THR A 53 -7.23 -10.19 11.75
C THR A 53 -6.83 -11.63 11.45
N THR A 54 -7.73 -12.59 11.64
CA THR A 54 -7.54 -13.99 11.26
C THR A 54 -7.38 -14.15 9.75
N ASP A 55 -8.19 -13.46 8.94
CA ASP A 55 -8.08 -13.52 7.48
C ASP A 55 -6.72 -13.00 7.02
N LEU A 56 -6.30 -11.83 7.52
CA LEU A 56 -5.00 -11.24 7.19
C LEU A 56 -3.83 -12.14 7.57
N ILE A 57 -3.86 -12.75 8.76
CA ILE A 57 -2.82 -13.68 9.21
C ILE A 57 -2.84 -14.97 8.37
N THR A 58 -4.03 -15.47 8.04
CA THR A 58 -4.19 -16.69 7.26
C THR A 58 -3.65 -16.48 5.86
N TRP A 59 -4.12 -15.47 5.14
CA TRP A 59 -3.65 -15.15 3.79
C TRP A 59 -2.13 -14.94 3.75
N LYS A 60 -1.57 -14.21 4.72
CA LYS A 60 -0.12 -14.03 4.82
C LYS A 60 0.65 -15.34 5.00
N LYS A 61 0.10 -16.31 5.73
CA LYS A 61 0.75 -17.60 5.98
C LYS A 61 0.57 -18.60 4.86
N THR A 62 -0.57 -18.55 4.17
CA THR A 62 -0.95 -19.53 3.14
C THR A 62 -0.44 -19.16 1.76
N THR A 63 -0.09 -17.89 1.53
CA THR A 63 0.36 -17.40 0.23
C THR A 63 1.87 -17.23 0.21
N ALA A 64 2.52 -17.70 -0.87
CA ALA A 64 3.94 -17.49 -1.05
C ALA A 64 4.32 -15.99 -1.03
N PRO A 65 5.50 -15.61 -0.50
CA PRO A 65 5.98 -14.24 -0.58
C PRO A 65 6.05 -13.74 -2.03
N LEU A 66 5.83 -12.43 -2.23
CA LEU A 66 5.83 -11.83 -3.57
C LEU A 66 7.16 -12.06 -4.32
N SER A 67 8.29 -12.04 -3.61
CA SER A 67 9.62 -12.36 -4.14
C SER A 67 9.81 -13.81 -4.61
N GLN A 68 9.00 -14.74 -4.11
CA GLN A 68 9.07 -16.15 -4.47
C GLN A 68 8.10 -16.49 -5.62
N ASP A 69 6.85 -16.04 -5.52
CA ASP A 69 5.85 -16.26 -6.56
C ASP A 69 4.95 -15.01 -6.74
N PRO A 70 5.30 -14.12 -7.69
CA PRO A 70 4.46 -12.97 -8.02
C PRO A 70 3.06 -13.34 -8.54
N SER A 71 2.90 -14.52 -9.15
CA SER A 71 1.64 -14.95 -9.73
C SER A 71 0.65 -15.35 -8.65
N GLU A 72 1.11 -16.13 -7.65
CA GLU A 72 0.29 -16.54 -6.52
C GLU A 72 -0.20 -15.32 -5.70
N MET A 73 0.70 -14.37 -5.43
CA MET A 73 0.33 -13.11 -4.78
C MET A 73 -0.69 -12.31 -5.61
N THR A 74 -0.52 -12.27 -6.93
CA THR A 74 -1.46 -11.60 -7.84
C THR A 74 -2.84 -12.24 -7.79
N GLU A 75 -2.94 -13.57 -7.78
CA GLU A 75 -4.22 -14.28 -7.65
C GLU A 75 -4.89 -14.04 -6.29
N LEU A 76 -4.11 -13.96 -5.20
CA LEU A 76 -4.65 -13.60 -3.89
C LEU A 76 -5.30 -12.21 -3.92
N PHE A 77 -4.56 -11.19 -4.39
CA PHE A 77 -5.10 -9.83 -4.48
C PHE A 77 -6.32 -9.74 -5.40
N ARG A 78 -6.29 -10.44 -6.55
CA ARG A 78 -7.45 -10.51 -7.46
C ARG A 78 -8.67 -11.11 -6.76
N THR A 79 -8.50 -12.20 -6.02
CA THR A 79 -9.56 -12.86 -5.28
C THR A 79 -10.14 -11.96 -4.19
N ILE A 80 -9.29 -11.30 -3.40
CA ILE A 80 -9.73 -10.37 -2.35
C ILE A 80 -10.49 -9.19 -2.99
N PHE A 81 -9.98 -8.60 -4.07
CA PHE A 81 -10.65 -7.46 -4.71
C PHE A 81 -12.03 -7.83 -5.25
N LEU A 82 -12.16 -9.03 -5.83
CA LEU A 82 -13.43 -9.52 -6.34
C LEU A 82 -14.46 -9.78 -5.23
N THR A 83 -14.03 -10.42 -4.14
CA THR A 83 -14.92 -10.92 -3.08
C THR A 83 -15.24 -9.87 -2.01
N HIS A 84 -14.34 -8.93 -1.79
CA HIS A 84 -14.43 -7.97 -0.70
C HIS A 84 -14.54 -6.51 -1.16
N ARG A 85 -14.26 -6.18 -2.43
CA ARG A 85 -14.30 -4.79 -2.95
C ARG A 85 -13.66 -3.77 -1.97
N PRO A 86 -12.39 -3.96 -1.57
CA PRO A 86 -11.75 -3.10 -0.58
C PRO A 86 -11.69 -1.65 -1.07
N SER A 87 -11.93 -0.70 -0.17
CA SER A 87 -11.66 0.73 -0.39
C SER A 87 -10.16 1.01 -0.54
N TRP A 88 -9.79 2.22 -0.96
CA TRP A 88 -8.38 2.66 -1.04
C TRP A 88 -7.61 2.34 0.24
N ALA A 89 -8.24 2.71 1.34
CA ALA A 89 -7.80 2.53 2.70
C ALA A 89 -7.47 1.05 3.02
N ASP A 90 -8.37 0.13 2.68
CA ASP A 90 -8.21 -1.28 3.03
C ASP A 90 -7.16 -1.94 2.14
N VAL A 91 -7.02 -1.50 0.89
CA VAL A 91 -5.91 -1.91 0.04
C VAL A 91 -4.59 -1.48 0.67
N MET A 92 -4.46 -0.25 1.16
CA MET A 92 -3.22 0.21 1.81
C MET A 92 -2.87 -0.63 3.07
N THR A 93 -3.89 -1.08 3.81
CA THR A 93 -3.76 -2.03 4.92
C THR A 93 -3.34 -3.42 4.46
N LEU A 94 -3.95 -3.95 3.40
CA LEU A 94 -3.58 -5.24 2.79
C LEU A 94 -2.12 -5.23 2.34
N LEU A 95 -1.70 -4.18 1.61
CA LEU A 95 -0.33 -4.02 1.16
C LEU A 95 0.64 -3.99 2.34
N GLY A 96 0.30 -3.28 3.43
CA GLY A 96 1.15 -3.23 4.62
C GLY A 96 1.19 -4.53 5.43
N SER A 97 0.18 -5.38 5.29
CA SER A 97 0.07 -6.65 6.02
C SER A 97 0.75 -7.80 5.28
N LEU A 98 0.51 -7.88 3.97
CA LEU A 98 0.92 -9.00 3.11
C LEU A 98 2.31 -8.82 2.52
N LEU A 99 2.74 -7.59 2.26
CA LEU A 99 4.02 -7.29 1.62
C LEU A 99 5.04 -6.75 2.63
N THR A 100 6.32 -6.91 2.32
CA THR A 100 7.37 -6.13 2.98
C THR A 100 7.26 -4.65 2.59
N GLN A 101 7.85 -3.77 3.42
CA GLN A 101 7.84 -2.33 3.14
C GLN A 101 8.50 -1.99 1.80
N GLU A 102 9.54 -2.74 1.41
CA GLU A 102 10.24 -2.53 0.14
C GLU A 102 9.41 -3.02 -1.05
N GLU A 103 8.77 -4.18 -0.96
CA GLU A 103 7.84 -4.69 -1.98
C GLU A 103 6.66 -3.74 -2.17
N LYS A 104 6.05 -3.25 -1.07
CA LYS A 104 4.98 -2.25 -1.10
C LYS A 104 5.41 -0.99 -1.84
N ARG A 105 6.60 -0.45 -1.52
CA ARG A 105 7.13 0.75 -2.17
C ARG A 105 7.33 0.54 -3.67
N ARG A 106 7.90 -0.60 -4.09
CA ARG A 106 8.10 -0.94 -5.50
C ARG A 106 6.78 -1.15 -6.24
N LEU A 107 5.82 -1.83 -5.61
CA LEU A 107 4.50 -2.05 -6.16
C LEU A 107 3.78 -0.74 -6.46
N LEU A 108 3.74 0.19 -5.50
CA LEU A 108 3.08 1.48 -5.69
C LEU A 108 3.73 2.28 -6.83
N ALA A 109 5.06 2.26 -6.93
CA ALA A 109 5.77 2.90 -8.04
C ALA A 109 5.47 2.23 -9.40
N ALA A 110 5.44 0.90 -9.44
CA ALA A 110 5.13 0.15 -10.65
C ALA A 110 3.69 0.39 -11.13
N ALA A 111 2.72 0.34 -10.21
CA ALA A 111 1.32 0.63 -10.49
C ALA A 111 1.12 2.06 -11.03
N GLN A 112 1.79 3.04 -10.43
CA GLN A 112 1.75 4.43 -10.90
C GLN A 112 2.36 4.57 -12.30
N ALA A 113 3.49 3.91 -12.57
CA ALA A 113 4.12 3.92 -13.89
C ALA A 113 3.22 3.28 -14.97
N GLU A 114 2.50 2.20 -14.65
CA GLU A 114 1.55 1.58 -15.59
C GLU A 114 0.39 2.51 -15.95
N ILE A 115 -0.12 3.28 -14.99
CA ILE A 115 -1.14 4.30 -15.26
C ILE A 115 -0.59 5.39 -16.19
N MET A 116 0.61 5.91 -15.91
CA MET A 116 1.23 6.94 -16.75
C MET A 116 1.47 6.45 -18.19
N LYS A 117 1.80 5.17 -18.39
CA LYS A 117 1.95 4.58 -19.74
C LYS A 117 0.62 4.43 -20.49
N ALA A 118 -0.48 4.23 -19.77
CA ALA A 118 -1.80 4.13 -20.38
C ALA A 118 -2.37 5.51 -20.74
N ASP A 119 -1.96 6.57 -20.03
CA ASP A 119 -2.53 7.92 -20.11
C ASP A 119 -1.48 8.96 -20.60
N VAL A 120 -0.61 8.56 -21.54
CA VAL A 120 0.56 9.34 -22.06
C VAL A 120 0.19 10.74 -22.58
N ASP A 121 -1.09 11.04 -22.77
CA ASP A 121 -1.57 12.21 -23.50
C ASP A 121 -2.15 13.33 -22.62
N ASP A 122 -2.57 13.07 -21.37
CA ASP A 122 -3.48 14.02 -20.68
C ASP A 122 -2.82 14.94 -19.63
N GLY A 123 -1.50 14.84 -19.42
CA GLY A 123 -0.74 15.74 -18.53
C GLY A 123 -1.21 15.77 -17.05
N ARG A 124 -2.14 14.89 -16.68
CA ARG A 124 -2.73 14.79 -15.34
C ARG A 124 -1.69 14.22 -14.38
N ASP A 125 -1.62 14.81 -13.18
CA ASP A 125 -0.73 14.32 -12.12
C ASP A 125 -1.13 12.89 -11.73
N ALA A 126 -0.17 11.97 -11.78
CA ALA A 126 -0.42 10.57 -11.45
C ALA A 126 -0.81 10.35 -9.99
N GLU A 127 -0.53 11.28 -9.07
CA GLU A 127 -1.03 11.20 -7.70
C GLU A 127 -2.55 11.49 -7.64
N ILE A 128 -3.10 12.23 -8.60
CA ILE A 128 -4.57 12.44 -8.72
C ILE A 128 -5.25 11.16 -9.21
N ILE A 129 -4.62 10.48 -10.17
CA ILE A 129 -5.18 9.26 -10.79
C ILE A 129 -4.91 8.03 -9.90
N PHE A 130 -3.77 8.00 -9.23
CA PHE A 130 -3.29 6.93 -8.37
C PHE A 130 -2.72 7.48 -7.06
N PRO A 131 -3.60 7.81 -6.11
CA PRO A 131 -3.18 8.32 -4.81
C PRO A 131 -2.44 7.22 -4.03
N THR A 132 -1.18 7.46 -3.71
CA THR A 132 -0.32 6.49 -3.00
C THR A 132 -0.03 6.89 -1.56
N LYS A 133 -0.18 8.18 -1.23
CA LYS A 133 0.23 8.74 0.06
C LYS A 133 -0.93 9.13 0.96
N GLU A 134 -1.95 9.76 0.40
CA GLU A 134 -3.06 10.34 1.15
C GLU A 134 -4.40 9.78 0.69
N ASP A 135 -5.37 9.78 1.61
CA ASP A 135 -6.72 9.32 1.34
C ASP A 135 -7.39 10.28 0.33
N PRO A 136 -7.79 9.78 -0.85
CA PRO A 136 -8.39 10.63 -1.88
C PRO A 136 -9.82 11.06 -1.56
N SER A 137 -10.40 10.61 -0.44
CA SER A 137 -11.77 10.94 -0.01
C SER A 137 -12.83 10.59 -1.08
N TRP A 138 -12.61 9.50 -1.82
CA TRP A 138 -13.57 9.02 -2.83
C TRP A 138 -14.91 8.64 -2.21
N ASP A 139 -16.02 9.14 -2.79
CA ASP A 139 -17.36 8.68 -2.43
C ASP A 139 -17.73 7.43 -3.23
N TYR A 140 -17.63 6.27 -2.58
CA TYR A 140 -17.93 4.97 -3.17
C TYR A 140 -19.40 4.75 -3.51
N ASN A 141 -20.33 5.60 -3.03
CA ASN A 141 -21.74 5.52 -3.44
C ASN A 141 -21.99 6.22 -4.79
N THR A 142 -20.99 6.90 -5.35
CA THR A 142 -21.08 7.56 -6.65
C THR A 142 -20.41 6.73 -7.74
N ASN A 143 -20.88 6.89 -8.99
CA ASN A 143 -20.22 6.25 -10.13
C ASN A 143 -18.76 6.72 -10.30
N ALA A 144 -18.48 8.00 -10.02
CA ALA A 144 -17.13 8.56 -10.09
C ALA A 144 -16.19 7.88 -9.07
N GLY A 145 -16.57 7.81 -7.80
CA GLY A 145 -15.76 7.14 -6.77
C GLY A 145 -15.57 5.66 -7.06
N MET A 146 -16.60 4.96 -7.57
CA MET A 146 -16.47 3.57 -7.98
C MET A 146 -15.56 3.36 -9.20
N MET A 147 -15.56 4.29 -10.17
CA MET A 147 -14.61 4.25 -11.29
C MET A 147 -13.17 4.45 -10.81
N SER A 148 -12.93 5.42 -9.91
CA SER A 148 -11.62 5.63 -9.30
C SER A 148 -11.15 4.40 -8.53
N LEU A 149 -12.03 3.78 -7.73
CA LEU A 149 -11.71 2.55 -7.00
C LEU A 149 -11.32 1.40 -7.93
N LYS A 150 -12.07 1.19 -9.01
CA LYS A 150 -11.76 0.15 -10.01
C LYS A 150 -10.46 0.44 -10.75
N ALA A 151 -10.16 1.71 -11.05
CA ALA A 151 -8.89 2.11 -11.65
C ALA A 151 -7.73 1.79 -10.69
N PHE A 152 -7.88 2.12 -9.41
CA PHE A 152 -6.92 1.82 -8.36
C PHE A 152 -6.64 0.32 -8.22
N HIS A 153 -7.68 -0.51 -8.14
CA HIS A 153 -7.54 -1.97 -8.08
C HIS A 153 -6.81 -2.54 -9.30
N ARG A 154 -7.16 -2.08 -10.50
CA ARG A 154 -6.50 -2.53 -11.75
C ARG A 154 -5.02 -2.19 -11.76
N ALA A 155 -4.65 -0.99 -11.33
CA ALA A 155 -3.25 -0.57 -11.30
C ALA A 155 -2.43 -1.37 -10.28
N ILE A 156 -2.98 -1.68 -9.10
CA ILE A 156 -2.33 -2.58 -8.15
C ILE A 156 -2.10 -3.97 -8.77
N LEU A 157 -3.12 -4.54 -9.42
CA LEU A 157 -2.99 -5.86 -10.07
C LEU A 157 -1.99 -5.83 -11.24
N ALA A 158 -1.91 -4.74 -12.00
CA ALA A 158 -0.94 -4.57 -13.07
C ALA A 158 0.49 -4.38 -12.54
N GLY A 159 0.65 -3.75 -11.38
CA GLY A 159 1.95 -3.51 -10.76
C GLY A 159 2.57 -4.75 -10.10
N LEU A 160 1.76 -5.70 -9.62
CA LEU A 160 2.25 -6.88 -8.88
C LEU A 160 3.28 -7.72 -9.69
N PRO A 161 3.02 -8.10 -10.95
CA PRO A 161 3.99 -8.82 -11.78
C PRO A 161 5.28 -8.03 -12.08
N LEU A 162 5.27 -6.71 -11.90
CA LEU A 162 6.38 -5.82 -12.24
C LEU A 162 7.34 -5.59 -11.07
N VAL A 163 6.99 -6.00 -9.85
CA VAL A 163 7.87 -5.86 -8.67
C VAL A 163 9.10 -6.75 -8.79
N TYR A 164 8.90 -7.97 -9.30
CA TYR A 164 9.94 -8.93 -9.65
C TYR A 164 9.67 -9.44 -11.06
N PRO A 165 10.02 -8.67 -12.10
CA PRO A 165 9.80 -9.12 -13.47
C PRO A 165 10.56 -10.43 -13.67
N PRO A 166 9.99 -11.39 -14.42
CA PRO A 166 10.69 -12.64 -14.72
C PRO A 166 12.05 -12.30 -15.32
N LEU A 167 13.11 -12.95 -14.83
CA LEU A 167 14.50 -12.76 -15.25
C LEU A 167 14.69 -13.20 -16.72
N SER A 168 14.19 -12.42 -17.67
CA SER A 168 14.41 -12.57 -19.10
C SER A 168 14.00 -11.24 -19.77
N ALA A 169 14.95 -10.35 -20.06
CA ALA A 169 15.42 -10.30 -21.45
C ALA A 169 16.89 -9.85 -21.66
N GLU A 170 17.72 -9.61 -20.63
CA GLU A 170 19.03 -8.97 -20.89
C GLU A 170 20.27 -9.54 -20.18
N ARG A 171 20.26 -10.79 -19.68
CA ARG A 171 21.47 -11.38 -19.06
C ARG A 171 21.90 -12.76 -19.55
N VAL A 172 21.51 -13.17 -20.75
CA VAL A 172 22.02 -14.41 -21.37
C VAL A 172 23.34 -14.22 -22.13
N LEU A 173 23.89 -13.01 -22.24
CA LEU A 173 25.20 -12.78 -22.86
C LEU A 173 26.18 -12.08 -21.92
N LEU A 174 26.71 -12.83 -20.95
CA LEU A 174 28.11 -12.66 -20.59
C LEU A 174 28.84 -13.91 -21.09
N PRO A 175 29.47 -13.89 -22.28
CA PRO A 175 30.54 -14.82 -22.53
C PRO A 175 31.65 -14.46 -21.54
N LEU A 176 31.96 -15.38 -20.62
CA LEU A 176 33.20 -15.37 -19.87
C LEU A 176 34.35 -15.35 -20.88
N GLN A 177 34.88 -14.18 -21.19
CA GLN A 177 36.19 -14.07 -21.84
C GLN A 177 37.27 -14.36 -20.79
N HIS A 178 37.31 -15.62 -20.34
CA HIS A 178 38.51 -16.18 -19.75
C HIS A 178 39.32 -16.81 -20.88
N THR A 179 40.29 -16.02 -21.32
CA THR A 179 41.54 -16.39 -22.01
C THR A 179 41.78 -17.88 -22.18
N CYS A 180 41.66 -18.38 -23.41
CA CYS A 180 42.38 -19.57 -23.85
C CYS A 180 43.05 -19.26 -25.19
N ALA A 181 44.19 -18.57 -25.12
CA ALA A 181 45.17 -18.53 -26.18
C ALA A 181 46.50 -18.99 -25.57
N ALA A 182 46.56 -20.28 -25.27
CA ALA A 182 47.81 -20.99 -25.04
C ALA A 182 47.70 -22.33 -25.77
N SER A 183 48.75 -22.62 -26.53
CA SER A 183 49.01 -23.90 -27.20
C SER A 183 48.39 -24.10 -28.59
N GLN A 184 49.00 -23.42 -29.58
CA GLN A 184 49.15 -24.02 -30.91
C GLN A 184 50.58 -23.77 -31.43
N GLU A 185 51.57 -24.20 -30.66
CA GLU A 185 52.84 -24.66 -31.19
C GLU A 185 52.91 -26.17 -30.92
N ALA A 186 52.49 -26.96 -31.89
CA ALA A 186 53.08 -28.26 -32.22
C ALA A 186 52.29 -28.90 -33.36
N GLN A 187 53.05 -29.34 -34.37
CA GLN A 187 52.76 -30.46 -35.27
C GLN A 187 52.12 -30.14 -36.62
N LEU A 188 52.98 -29.76 -37.57
CA LEU A 188 53.27 -30.43 -38.85
C LEU A 188 54.31 -29.52 -39.55
N ARG A 189 55.62 -29.77 -39.45
CA ARG A 189 56.37 -30.74 -40.28
C ARG A 189 55.88 -30.80 -41.72
#